data_AF-A0AAI8YWA2-F1
#
_entry.id   AF-A0AAI8YWA2-F1
#
_cell.length_a   1.000
_cell.length_b   1.000
_cell.length_c   1.000
_cell.angle_alpha   90.00
_cell.angle_beta   90.00
_cell.angle_gamma   90.00
#
_symmetry.space_group_name_H-M   'P 1'
#
loop_
_entity.id
_entity.type
_entity.pdbx_description
1 polymer ?
#
loop_
_entity_poly.entity_id
_entity_poly.type
_entity_poly.pdbx_seq_one_letter_code
_entity_poly.pdbx_strand_id
1 'polypeptide(L)'
;MDQEINELLQELGANKALVQQLEASNRRLERTIRELQEKTHRPFIFLDLPLELREMVYELCVAPGKVFLRPRPQNDVRLDEYKKYHQVEWQLLAVTRQVRKESAKVLFTKNQIVFNNRHDGQSDQKHTPILDWHISSPVSLAALCRKSLTSVSIALDLYNNQFKLEDTMALSAVVRMDAGCYTSSRWQGMDQATRVCRSHGYFHGAGLNWEEYLGCVFLNPDLVNASNTLRFLQVDLTNCYCVLGSCRVIEEAAQYLTVHGLSPPLEVIEILGTKTQAERDIVLKELVNPENYKEHKVTDRKPKVVFKSFRIPEQTHTNLMRFLHTTEVEADLEDCEIDLQELVRSDQVDTR
;
A
#
# COMPACT_ATOMS: atom_id res chain seq x y z
N MET A 1 30.80 75.68 55.49
CA MET A 1 29.35 75.60 55.26
C MET A 1 29.01 75.80 53.79
N ASP A 2 29.26 76.95 53.16
CA ASP A 2 28.85 77.18 51.76
C ASP A 2 29.51 76.24 50.74
N GLN A 3 30.78 75.87 50.94
CA GLN A 3 31.48 74.92 50.06
C GLN A 3 30.89 73.50 50.17
N GLU A 4 30.60 73.05 51.39
CA GLU A 4 30.01 71.75 51.69
C GLU A 4 28.56 71.66 51.17
N ILE A 5 27.81 72.77 51.25
CA ILE A 5 26.48 72.90 50.63
C ILE A 5 26.59 72.80 49.11
N ASN A 6 27.58 73.44 48.48
CA ASN A 6 27.77 73.37 47.02
C ASN A 6 28.15 71.95 46.55
N GLU A 7 29.03 71.26 47.28
CA GLU A 7 29.40 69.86 46.99
C GLU A 7 28.17 68.94 47.07
N LEU A 8 27.35 69.08 48.13
CA LEU A 8 26.11 68.32 48.28
C LEU A 8 25.08 68.64 47.18
N LEU A 9 24.97 69.91 46.75
CA LEU A 9 24.09 70.30 45.65
C LEU A 9 24.55 69.70 44.31
N GLN A 10 25.86 69.63 44.08
CA GLN A 10 26.43 69.02 42.89
C GLN A 10 26.21 67.50 42.86
N GLU A 11 26.44 66.83 44.00
CA GLU A 11 26.18 65.40 44.15
C GLU A 11 24.69 65.08 43.99
N LEU A 12 23.80 65.89 44.58
CA LEU A 12 22.36 65.76 44.38
C LEU A 12 21.97 65.91 42.90
N GLY A 13 22.62 66.81 42.16
CA GLY A 13 22.45 66.97 40.72
C GLY A 13 22.87 65.72 39.93
N ALA A 14 24.04 65.17 40.24
CA ALA A 14 24.56 63.95 39.62
C ALA A 14 23.66 62.74 39.89
N ASN A 15 23.21 62.57 41.15
CA ASN A 15 22.30 61.50 41.54
C ASN A 15 20.94 61.63 40.83
N LYS A 16 20.39 62.84 40.69
CA LYS A 16 19.17 63.07 39.90
C LYS A 16 19.35 62.69 38.44
N ALA A 17 20.47 63.03 37.82
CA ALA A 17 20.77 62.66 36.43
C ALA A 17 20.89 61.13 36.27
N LEU A 18 21.55 60.45 37.21
CA LEU A 18 21.67 59.00 37.21
C LEU A 18 20.31 58.31 37.36
N VAL A 19 19.45 58.79 38.27
CA VAL A 19 18.09 58.27 38.45
C VAL A 19 17.28 58.42 37.15
N GLN A 20 17.34 59.59 36.49
CA GLN A 20 16.65 59.81 35.21
C GLN A 20 17.16 58.87 34.11
N GLN A 21 18.47 58.62 34.06
CA GLN A 21 19.06 57.68 33.11
C GLN A 21 18.59 56.24 33.37
N LEU A 22 18.56 55.82 34.63
CA LEU A 22 18.08 54.50 35.03
C LEU A 22 16.59 54.32 34.71
N GLU A 23 15.75 55.31 34.98
CA GLU A 23 14.33 55.27 34.61
C GLU A 23 14.13 55.16 33.09
N ALA A 24 14.91 55.92 32.30
CA ALA A 24 14.85 55.83 30.85
C ALA A 24 15.28 54.43 30.35
N SER A 25 16.31 53.85 30.97
CA SER A 25 16.76 52.48 30.70
C SER A 25 15.69 51.44 31.05
N ASN A 26 15.07 51.55 32.24
CA ASN A 26 14.00 50.64 32.67
C ASN A 26 12.80 50.70 31.74
N ARG A 27 12.34 51.91 31.34
CA ARG A 27 11.26 52.07 30.36
C ARG A 27 11.58 51.41 29.02
N ARG A 28 12.85 51.44 28.59
CA ARG A 28 13.30 50.75 27.37
C ARG A 28 13.24 49.23 27.54
N LEU A 29 13.75 48.70 28.65
CA LEU A 29 13.72 47.26 28.95
C LEU A 29 12.30 46.72 29.06
N GLU A 30 11.40 47.43 29.75
CA GLU A 30 9.98 47.06 29.83
C GLU A 30 9.32 46.96 28.46
N ARG A 31 9.63 47.89 27.55
CA ARG A 31 9.14 47.83 26.16
C ARG A 31 9.67 46.60 25.44
N THR A 32 10.96 46.31 25.55
CA THR A 32 11.56 45.11 24.94
C THR A 32 10.98 43.82 25.53
N ILE A 33 10.73 43.76 26.84
CA ILE A 33 10.08 42.61 27.48
C ILE A 33 8.67 42.44 26.92
N ARG A 34 7.87 43.52 26.80
CA ARG A 34 6.53 43.43 26.20
C ARG A 34 6.57 42.96 24.75
N GLU A 35 7.48 43.50 23.93
CA GLU A 35 7.66 43.07 22.54
C GLU A 35 8.05 41.58 22.43
N LEU A 36 8.92 41.10 23.34
CA LEU A 36 9.29 39.69 23.40
C LEU A 36 8.14 38.82 23.89
N GLN A 37 7.40 39.28 24.90
CA GLN A 37 6.20 38.60 25.41
C GLN A 37 5.14 38.48 24.31
N GLU A 38 4.86 39.56 23.59
CA GLU A 38 3.96 39.56 22.44
C GLU A 38 4.44 38.60 21.34
N LYS A 39 5.75 38.52 21.07
CA LYS A 39 6.32 37.54 20.14
C LYS A 39 6.15 36.11 20.65
N THR A 40 6.32 35.84 21.95
CA THR A 40 6.13 34.51 22.54
C THR A 40 4.66 34.10 22.67
N HIS A 41 3.74 35.06 22.75
CA HIS A 41 2.30 34.81 22.85
C HIS A 41 1.60 34.73 21.49
N ARG A 42 2.32 34.89 20.37
CA ARG A 42 1.73 34.62 19.06
C ARG A 42 1.36 33.14 19.01
N PRO A 43 0.09 32.80 18.69
CA PRO A 43 -0.29 31.42 18.51
C PRO A 43 0.60 30.81 17.44
N PHE A 44 1.13 29.62 17.73
CA PHE A 44 1.91 28.87 16.77
C PHE A 44 1.02 28.52 15.56
N ILE A 45 1.37 29.06 14.39
CA ILE A 45 0.69 28.75 13.14
C ILE A 45 1.51 27.66 12.44
N PHE A 46 0.97 26.45 12.37
CA PHE A 46 1.66 25.31 11.75
C PHE A 46 2.12 25.59 10.30
N LEU A 47 1.36 26.38 9.55
CA LEU A 47 1.69 26.74 8.17
C LEU A 47 2.80 27.80 8.05
N ASP A 48 3.20 28.45 9.16
CA ASP A 48 4.34 29.36 9.18
C ASP A 48 5.68 28.59 9.32
N LEU A 49 5.62 27.28 9.63
CA LEU A 49 6.80 26.43 9.60
C LEU A 49 7.36 26.29 8.18
N PRO A 50 8.70 26.25 8.02
CA PRO A 50 9.35 25.76 6.81
C PRO A 50 8.82 24.40 6.38
N LEU A 51 8.77 24.16 5.06
CA LEU A 51 8.22 22.94 4.49
C LEU A 51 8.88 21.69 5.06
N GLU A 52 10.19 21.73 5.30
CA GLU A 52 10.99 20.62 5.82
C GLU A 52 10.50 20.20 7.21
N LEU A 53 10.20 21.17 8.09
CA LEU A 53 9.67 20.88 9.43
C LEU A 53 8.22 20.38 9.36
N ARG A 54 7.42 20.86 8.39
CA ARG A 54 6.08 20.32 8.17
C ARG A 54 6.13 18.89 7.64
N GLU A 55 7.04 18.58 6.71
CA GLU A 55 7.27 17.22 6.21
C GLU A 55 7.67 16.28 7.35
N MET A 56 8.56 16.70 8.27
CA MET A 56 8.87 15.91 9.48
C MET A 56 7.62 15.61 10.33
N VAL A 57 6.74 16.59 10.52
CA VAL A 57 5.47 16.37 11.24
C VAL A 57 4.55 15.43 10.46
N TYR A 58 4.44 15.58 9.14
CA TYR A 58 3.64 14.67 8.32
C TYR A 58 4.18 13.24 8.38
N GLU A 59 5.50 13.04 8.35
CA GLU A 59 6.11 11.71 8.46
C GLU A 59 5.70 11.00 9.74
N LEU A 60 5.73 11.70 10.87
CA LEU A 60 5.30 11.16 12.16
C LEU A 60 3.82 10.75 12.19
N CYS A 61 2.98 11.40 11.38
CA CYS A 61 1.53 11.21 11.43
C CYS A 61 0.98 10.30 10.31
N VAL A 62 1.61 10.29 9.14
CA VAL A 62 1.10 9.60 7.94
C VAL A 62 2.10 8.66 7.29
N ALA A 63 3.31 8.48 7.85
CA ALA A 63 4.32 7.55 7.33
C ALA A 63 4.68 6.40 8.28
N PRO A 64 3.74 5.50 8.63
CA PRO A 64 4.05 4.27 9.37
C PRO A 64 4.99 3.29 8.66
N GLY A 65 5.18 3.40 7.35
CA GLY A 65 5.93 2.47 6.51
C GLY A 65 5.02 1.51 5.73
N LYS A 66 4.01 0.92 6.38
CA LYS A 66 2.95 0.15 5.71
C LYS A 66 1.57 0.67 6.08
N VAL A 67 0.73 0.90 5.08
CA VAL A 67 -0.63 1.41 5.27
C VAL A 67 -1.63 0.35 4.81
N PHE A 68 -2.38 -0.17 5.78
CA PHE A 68 -3.31 -1.27 5.57
C PHE A 68 -4.73 -0.74 5.41
N LEU A 69 -5.18 -0.74 4.16
CA LEU A 69 -6.49 -0.24 3.79
C LEU A 69 -7.59 -1.13 4.36
N ARG A 70 -8.70 -0.51 4.74
CA ARG A 70 -9.91 -1.23 5.14
C ARG A 70 -10.75 -1.52 3.89
N PRO A 71 -11.52 -2.63 3.87
CA PRO A 71 -11.62 -3.67 4.92
C PRO A 71 -10.39 -4.57 5.00
N ARG A 72 -10.19 -5.23 6.15
CA ARG A 72 -9.04 -6.12 6.40
C ARG A 72 -9.50 -7.58 6.47
N PRO A 73 -9.15 -8.43 5.49
CA PRO A 73 -9.46 -9.87 5.57
C PRO A 73 -8.78 -10.54 6.77
N GLN A 74 -9.39 -11.61 7.30
CA GLN A 74 -8.88 -12.33 8.48
C GLN A 74 -7.73 -13.32 8.15
N ASN A 75 -7.48 -13.61 6.87
CA ASN A 75 -6.57 -14.68 6.43
C ASN A 75 -5.51 -14.19 5.41
N ASP A 76 -5.10 -12.94 5.52
CA ASP A 76 -4.13 -12.32 4.62
C ASP A 76 -2.79 -12.15 5.34
N VAL A 77 -1.78 -12.92 4.92
CA VAL A 77 -0.44 -12.94 5.53
C VAL A 77 0.24 -11.58 5.51
N ARG A 78 -0.11 -10.72 4.55
CA ARG A 78 0.43 -9.36 4.50
C ARG A 78 0.02 -8.55 5.72
N LEU A 79 -1.08 -8.93 6.37
CA LEU A 79 -1.64 -8.27 7.56
C LEU A 79 -1.11 -8.83 8.88
N ASP A 80 -0.27 -9.86 8.88
CA ASP A 80 0.31 -10.44 10.11
C ASP A 80 1.05 -9.38 10.94
N GLU A 81 1.68 -8.43 10.24
CA GLU A 81 2.42 -7.34 10.85
C GLU A 81 1.58 -6.11 11.15
N TYR A 82 0.29 -6.09 10.81
CA TYR A 82 -0.57 -4.91 10.91
C TYR A 82 -0.47 -4.22 12.27
N LYS A 83 -0.45 -5.01 13.35
CA LYS A 83 -0.40 -4.50 14.74
C LYS A 83 0.94 -3.84 15.11
N LYS A 84 2.01 -4.09 14.35
CA LYS A 84 3.34 -3.49 14.56
C LYS A 84 3.40 -2.04 14.04
N TYR A 85 2.52 -1.69 13.11
CA TYR A 85 2.49 -0.37 12.47
C TYR A 85 1.48 0.55 13.16
N HIS A 86 1.87 1.80 13.39
CA HIS A 86 0.95 2.81 13.90
C HIS A 86 -0.10 3.16 12.84
N GLN A 87 -1.26 3.67 13.27
CA GLN A 87 -2.33 4.05 12.35
C GLN A 87 -2.04 5.41 11.72
N VAL A 88 -2.35 5.55 10.44
CA VAL A 88 -2.30 6.83 9.74
C VAL A 88 -3.34 7.79 10.31
N GLU A 89 -2.92 9.02 10.59
CA GLU A 89 -3.77 10.11 11.03
C GLU A 89 -4.53 10.75 9.84
N TRP A 90 -5.54 10.04 9.33
CA TRP A 90 -6.30 10.41 8.11
C TRP A 90 -6.92 11.80 8.15
N GLN A 91 -7.21 12.33 9.34
CA GLN A 91 -7.76 13.67 9.54
C GLN A 91 -6.85 14.78 8.99
N LEU A 92 -5.53 14.55 8.89
CA LEU A 92 -4.62 15.53 8.29
C LEU A 92 -4.93 15.79 6.82
N LEU A 93 -5.41 14.77 6.11
CA LEU A 93 -5.82 14.87 4.72
C LEU A 93 -7.11 15.69 4.56
N ALA A 94 -7.81 16.03 5.65
CA ALA A 94 -9.07 16.77 5.63
C ALA A 94 -8.95 18.25 6.01
N VAL A 95 -7.76 18.75 6.41
CA VAL A 95 -7.61 20.08 7.01
C VAL A 95 -7.70 21.23 6.00
N THR A 96 -6.65 21.47 5.21
CA THR A 96 -6.65 22.48 4.13
C THR A 96 -6.14 21.86 2.83
N ARG A 97 -6.36 22.53 1.70
CA ARG A 97 -5.81 22.07 0.39
C ARG A 97 -4.28 21.93 0.42
N GLN A 98 -3.59 22.83 1.14
CA GLN A 98 -2.14 22.79 1.26
C GLN A 98 -1.69 21.59 2.11
N VAL A 99 -2.23 21.45 3.32
CA VAL A 99 -1.92 20.33 4.22
C VAL A 99 -2.23 19.00 3.53
N ARG A 100 -3.38 18.88 2.85
CA ARG A 100 -3.74 17.67 2.09
C ARG A 100 -2.70 17.33 1.04
N LYS A 101 -2.26 18.30 0.22
CA LYS A 101 -1.27 18.05 -0.83
C LYS A 101 0.07 17.59 -0.26
N GLU A 102 0.56 18.29 0.77
CA GLU A 102 1.87 17.99 1.37
C GLU A 102 1.84 16.65 2.11
N SER A 103 0.85 16.43 2.98
CA SER A 103 0.71 15.17 3.73
C SER A 103 0.41 13.97 2.82
N ALA A 104 -0.42 14.10 1.79
CA ALA A 104 -0.69 13.00 0.85
C ALA A 104 0.57 12.58 0.09
N LYS A 105 1.43 13.54 -0.31
CA LYS A 105 2.71 13.24 -0.95
C LYS A 105 3.56 12.37 -0.02
N VAL A 106 3.70 12.76 1.25
CA VAL A 106 4.45 11.98 2.25
C VAL A 106 3.83 10.60 2.44
N LEU A 107 2.50 10.53 2.60
CA LEU A 107 1.75 9.28 2.74
C LEU A 107 2.02 8.31 1.58
N PHE A 108 1.96 8.75 0.33
CA PHE A 108 2.09 7.82 -0.80
C PHE A 108 3.53 7.51 -1.19
N THR A 109 4.47 8.40 -0.88
CA THR A 109 5.89 8.22 -1.22
C THR A 109 6.64 7.39 -0.17
N LYS A 110 6.29 7.52 1.11
CA LYS A 110 7.02 6.87 2.21
C LYS A 110 6.38 5.58 2.73
N ASN A 111 5.23 5.20 2.20
CA ASN A 111 4.56 3.97 2.62
C ASN A 111 4.36 3.01 1.48
N GLN A 112 4.41 1.73 1.81
CA GLN A 112 3.78 0.67 1.03
C GLN A 112 2.28 0.65 1.31
N ILE A 113 1.47 0.88 0.28
CA ILE A 113 0.01 0.82 0.39
C ILE A 113 -0.45 -0.61 0.13
N VAL A 114 -1.03 -1.24 1.15
CA VAL A 114 -1.56 -2.60 1.08
C VAL A 114 -3.03 -2.54 0.70
N PHE A 115 -3.33 -2.90 -0.56
CA PHE A 115 -4.68 -3.02 -1.07
C PHE A 115 -5.26 -4.39 -0.73
N ASN A 116 -6.49 -4.36 -0.21
CA ASN A 116 -7.29 -5.52 0.11
C ASN A 116 -8.56 -5.44 -0.74
N ASN A 117 -8.92 -6.50 -1.44
CA ASN A 117 -10.16 -6.54 -2.22
C ASN A 117 -11.23 -7.40 -1.55
N ARG A 118 -11.75 -6.83 -0.47
CA ARG A 118 -13.11 -7.18 -0.12
C ARG A 118 -14.01 -6.11 -0.71
N HIS A 119 -14.55 -6.37 -1.89
CA HIS A 119 -15.89 -5.91 -2.19
C HIS A 119 -16.81 -6.57 -1.18
N ASP A 120 -17.13 -5.86 -0.11
CA ASP A 120 -18.28 -6.21 0.71
C ASP A 120 -19.49 -6.15 -0.21
N GLY A 121 -20.00 -7.29 -0.63
CA GLY A 121 -21.18 -7.35 -1.51
C GLY A 121 -22.43 -6.68 -0.92
N GLN A 122 -22.36 -6.06 0.27
CA GLN A 122 -23.36 -5.09 0.70
C GLN A 122 -23.26 -3.84 -0.18
N SER A 123 -24.13 -3.87 -1.19
CA SER A 123 -24.52 -2.79 -2.09
C SER A 123 -24.93 -1.51 -1.37
N ASP A 124 -23.99 -0.82 -0.77
CA ASP A 124 -23.90 0.63 -0.89
C ASP A 124 -22.51 0.90 -1.47
N GLN A 125 -22.45 1.29 -2.73
CA GLN A 125 -21.25 1.60 -3.53
C GLN A 125 -20.34 2.70 -2.93
N LYS A 126 -20.46 3.02 -1.63
CA LYS A 126 -19.95 4.22 -0.98
C LYS A 126 -18.63 4.05 -0.22
N HIS A 127 -18.10 2.83 -0.06
CA HIS A 127 -17.10 2.59 1.00
C HIS A 127 -15.90 1.71 0.64
N THR A 128 -15.39 1.74 -0.59
CA THR A 128 -13.93 1.69 -0.75
C THR A 128 -13.41 3.11 -0.62
N PRO A 129 -12.98 3.56 0.58
CA PRO A 129 -12.77 4.97 0.90
C PRO A 129 -11.63 5.63 0.12
N ILE A 130 -10.94 4.90 -0.75
CA ILE A 130 -9.87 5.39 -1.63
C ILE A 130 -10.29 5.41 -3.11
N LEU A 131 -11.27 4.59 -3.51
CA LEU A 131 -11.66 4.42 -4.91
C LEU A 131 -12.88 5.24 -5.30
N ASP A 132 -13.72 5.64 -4.32
CA ASP A 132 -14.89 6.49 -4.55
C ASP A 132 -14.54 7.99 -4.73
N TRP A 133 -13.29 8.27 -5.11
CA TRP A 133 -12.75 9.63 -5.23
C TRP A 133 -12.91 10.12 -6.66
N HIS A 134 -14.00 10.83 -6.91
CA HIS A 134 -14.21 11.56 -8.15
C HIS A 134 -12.93 12.27 -8.62
N ILE A 135 -12.44 11.83 -9.77
CA ILE A 135 -11.15 12.21 -10.38
C ILE A 135 -11.12 13.67 -10.86
N SER A 136 -12.25 14.37 -10.82
CA SER A 136 -12.40 15.71 -11.39
C SER A 136 -11.60 16.81 -10.68
N SER A 137 -11.09 16.57 -9.46
CA SER A 137 -10.29 17.55 -8.74
C SER A 137 -8.79 17.22 -8.74
N PRO A 138 -7.88 18.15 -9.10
CA PRO A 138 -6.43 17.92 -9.00
C PRO A 138 -5.93 17.84 -7.54
N VAL A 139 -6.80 18.12 -6.58
CA VAL A 139 -6.56 17.95 -5.13
C VAL A 139 -7.34 16.78 -4.54
N SER A 140 -7.96 15.95 -5.39
CA SER A 140 -8.50 14.68 -4.95
C SER A 140 -7.36 13.80 -4.50
N LEU A 141 -7.62 12.97 -3.49
CA LEU A 141 -6.58 12.10 -2.95
C LEU A 141 -6.20 11.01 -3.97
N ALA A 142 -7.06 10.71 -4.96
CA ALA A 142 -6.75 9.82 -6.08
C ALA A 142 -5.72 10.47 -7.01
N ALA A 143 -5.91 11.75 -7.35
CA ALA A 143 -4.95 12.50 -8.15
C ALA A 143 -3.59 12.65 -7.43
N LEU A 144 -3.58 12.73 -6.10
CA LEU A 144 -2.34 12.77 -5.31
C LEU A 144 -1.67 11.40 -5.20
N CYS A 145 -2.46 10.33 -5.01
CA CYS A 145 -1.99 8.94 -5.06
C CYS A 145 -1.25 8.67 -6.37
N ARG A 146 -1.88 8.96 -7.51
CA ARG A 146 -1.26 8.87 -8.84
C ARG A 146 0.13 9.47 -8.93
N LYS A 147 0.29 10.67 -8.38
CA LYS A 147 1.52 11.45 -8.54
C LYS A 147 2.65 11.04 -7.61
N SER A 148 2.35 10.30 -6.55
CA SER A 148 3.29 10.13 -5.44
C SER A 148 3.40 8.71 -4.92
N LEU A 149 2.55 7.78 -5.41
CA LEU A 149 2.60 6.37 -5.04
C LEU A 149 3.89 5.73 -5.54
N THR A 150 4.65 5.16 -4.60
CA THR A 150 5.95 4.53 -4.87
C THR A 150 5.97 3.04 -4.59
N SER A 151 5.13 2.56 -3.67
CA SER A 151 5.12 1.18 -3.22
C SER A 151 3.70 0.66 -2.98
N VAL A 152 3.39 -0.48 -3.58
CA VAL A 152 2.08 -1.12 -3.52
C VAL A 152 2.22 -2.58 -3.13
N SER A 153 1.25 -3.10 -2.39
CA SER A 153 1.05 -4.51 -2.16
C SER A 153 -0.38 -4.92 -2.50
N ILE A 154 -0.52 -5.95 -3.33
CA ILE A 154 -1.79 -6.54 -3.75
C ILE A 154 -1.80 -8.04 -3.45
N ALA A 155 -2.98 -8.61 -3.24
CA ALA A 155 -3.18 -10.05 -3.20
C ALA A 155 -4.11 -10.48 -4.35
N LEU A 156 -3.72 -11.56 -5.03
CA LEU A 156 -4.55 -12.27 -5.99
C LEU A 156 -5.11 -13.50 -5.28
N ASP A 157 -6.08 -13.23 -4.41
CA ASP A 157 -6.66 -14.19 -3.48
C ASP A 157 -8.01 -14.73 -3.99
N LEU A 158 -8.30 -15.99 -3.66
CA LEU A 158 -9.61 -16.62 -3.64
C LEU A 158 -10.69 -15.85 -2.86
N TYR A 159 -10.36 -15.39 -1.65
CA TYR A 159 -11.26 -14.66 -0.74
C TYR A 159 -11.67 -13.29 -1.27
N ASN A 160 -10.99 -12.85 -2.32
CA ASN A 160 -11.19 -11.60 -3.04
C ASN A 160 -12.35 -11.68 -4.05
N ASN A 161 -12.86 -12.89 -4.34
CA ASN A 161 -13.94 -13.06 -5.30
C ASN A 161 -15.30 -12.72 -4.66
N GLN A 162 -16.03 -11.84 -5.33
CA GLN A 162 -17.32 -11.23 -4.95
C GLN A 162 -18.47 -12.21 -4.68
N PHE A 163 -18.24 -13.51 -4.75
CA PHE A 163 -19.28 -14.49 -4.47
C PHE A 163 -19.64 -14.43 -2.99
N LYS A 164 -20.78 -13.79 -2.68
CA LYS A 164 -21.56 -13.92 -1.43
C LYS A 164 -22.03 -15.35 -1.16
N LEU A 165 -21.42 -16.36 -1.76
CA LEU A 165 -21.51 -17.69 -1.19
C LEU A 165 -20.74 -17.56 0.11
N GLU A 166 -21.46 -17.42 1.22
CA GLU A 166 -20.94 -17.31 2.60
C GLU A 166 -19.96 -18.41 2.98
N ASP A 167 -19.66 -19.31 2.05
CA ASP A 167 -18.69 -20.34 2.22
C ASP A 167 -18.17 -20.82 0.85
N THR A 168 -17.42 -20.00 0.08
CA THR A 168 -16.62 -20.51 -1.06
C THR A 168 -15.72 -21.67 -0.59
N MET A 169 -15.31 -21.63 0.68
CA MET A 169 -14.64 -22.72 1.39
C MET A 169 -15.56 -23.92 1.66
N ALA A 170 -16.82 -23.76 2.08
CA ALA A 170 -17.73 -24.92 2.12
C ALA A 170 -18.23 -25.35 0.75
N LEU A 171 -18.28 -24.51 -0.28
CA LEU A 171 -18.60 -24.93 -1.65
C LEU A 171 -17.47 -25.78 -2.21
N SER A 172 -16.21 -25.38 -1.99
CA SER A 172 -15.04 -26.20 -2.30
C SER A 172 -15.01 -27.48 -1.48
N ALA A 173 -15.32 -27.42 -0.18
CA ALA A 173 -15.48 -28.60 0.66
C ALA A 173 -16.60 -29.51 0.12
N VAL A 174 -17.75 -28.95 -0.27
CA VAL A 174 -18.91 -29.65 -0.84
C VAL A 174 -18.54 -30.34 -2.15
N VAL A 175 -17.81 -29.69 -3.06
CA VAL A 175 -17.37 -30.36 -4.30
C VAL A 175 -16.40 -31.52 -3.99
N ARG A 176 -15.65 -31.42 -2.88
CA ARG A 176 -14.66 -32.41 -2.44
C ARG A 176 -15.22 -33.51 -1.52
N MET A 177 -16.42 -33.37 -0.98
CA MET A 177 -17.08 -34.38 -0.13
C MET A 177 -17.59 -35.58 -0.94
N ASP A 178 -17.81 -36.72 -0.27
CA ASP A 178 -18.30 -37.96 -0.89
C ASP A 178 -19.70 -37.78 -1.51
N ALA A 179 -19.93 -38.45 -2.64
CA ALA A 179 -21.18 -38.42 -3.40
C ALA A 179 -22.41 -38.80 -2.56
N GLY A 180 -22.20 -39.68 -1.57
CA GLY A 180 -23.23 -40.20 -0.69
C GLY A 180 -23.89 -39.16 0.23
N CYS A 181 -23.29 -37.96 0.35
CA CYS A 181 -23.80 -36.88 1.19
C CYS A 181 -24.85 -35.99 0.49
N TYR A 182 -25.17 -36.23 -0.79
CA TYR A 182 -26.03 -35.36 -1.60
C TYR A 182 -27.37 -35.99 -1.97
N THR A 183 -28.45 -35.22 -1.80
CA THR A 183 -29.80 -35.55 -2.27
C THR A 183 -30.17 -34.87 -3.60
N SER A 184 -29.27 -34.05 -4.20
CA SER A 184 -29.54 -33.34 -5.47
C SER A 184 -28.75 -33.90 -6.67
N SER A 185 -29.42 -33.93 -7.82
CA SER A 185 -29.24 -34.91 -8.91
C SER A 185 -28.11 -34.66 -9.90
N ARG A 186 -27.47 -33.47 -9.94
CA ARG A 186 -26.47 -33.18 -11.00
C ARG A 186 -25.08 -33.76 -10.75
N TRP A 187 -24.78 -34.13 -9.52
CA TRP A 187 -23.47 -34.66 -9.09
C TRP A 187 -23.52 -36.11 -8.62
N GLN A 188 -24.74 -36.64 -8.48
CA GLN A 188 -24.99 -37.99 -7.98
C GLN A 188 -24.49 -39.03 -8.99
N GLY A 189 -23.75 -40.02 -8.51
CA GLY A 189 -23.17 -41.08 -9.34
C GLY A 189 -21.90 -40.69 -10.10
N MET A 190 -21.43 -39.44 -10.01
CA MET A 190 -20.09 -39.06 -10.49
C MET A 190 -19.04 -39.37 -9.42
N ASP A 191 -17.88 -39.87 -9.84
CA ASP A 191 -16.72 -39.91 -8.95
C ASP A 191 -16.20 -38.48 -8.66
N GLN A 192 -15.36 -38.36 -7.63
CA GLN A 192 -14.81 -37.07 -7.20
C GLN A 192 -14.02 -36.38 -8.31
N ALA A 193 -13.23 -37.13 -9.10
CA ALA A 193 -12.41 -36.58 -10.18
C ALA A 193 -13.27 -35.93 -11.26
N THR A 194 -14.37 -36.58 -11.64
CA THR A 194 -15.34 -36.09 -12.63
C THR A 194 -16.09 -34.86 -12.12
N ARG A 195 -16.50 -34.85 -10.84
CA ARG A 195 -17.12 -33.67 -10.22
C ARG A 195 -16.18 -32.47 -10.22
N VAL A 196 -14.93 -32.68 -9.79
CA VAL A 196 -13.89 -31.65 -9.80
C VAL A 196 -13.66 -31.15 -11.23
N CYS A 197 -13.46 -32.03 -12.19
CA CYS A 197 -13.23 -31.65 -13.60
C CYS A 197 -14.39 -30.84 -14.20
N ARG A 198 -15.65 -31.28 -14.00
CA ARG A 198 -16.83 -30.57 -14.54
C ARG A 198 -17.08 -29.23 -13.86
N SER A 199 -16.91 -29.17 -12.55
CA SER A 199 -17.05 -27.92 -11.81
C SER A 199 -15.92 -26.94 -12.20
N HIS A 200 -14.70 -27.43 -12.35
CA HIS A 200 -13.55 -26.66 -12.85
C HIS A 200 -13.86 -25.96 -14.18
N GLY A 201 -14.35 -26.69 -15.20
CA GLY A 201 -14.72 -26.08 -16.47
C GLY A 201 -15.82 -25.01 -16.36
N TYR A 202 -16.79 -25.20 -15.47
CA TYR A 202 -17.88 -24.24 -15.24
C TYR A 202 -17.37 -22.95 -14.57
N PHE A 203 -16.47 -23.08 -13.60
CA PHE A 203 -16.03 -21.96 -12.78
C PHE A 203 -14.82 -21.20 -13.34
N HIS A 204 -13.94 -21.84 -14.13
CA HIS A 204 -12.91 -21.10 -14.88
C HIS A 204 -13.54 -20.17 -15.93
N GLY A 205 -14.67 -20.57 -16.51
CA GLY A 205 -15.43 -19.71 -17.43
C GLY A 205 -16.15 -18.53 -16.78
N ALA A 206 -16.27 -18.51 -15.44
CA ALA A 206 -16.93 -17.42 -14.72
C ALA A 206 -16.04 -16.17 -14.55
N GLY A 207 -14.77 -16.23 -14.96
CA GLY A 207 -13.79 -15.16 -14.77
C GLY A 207 -13.41 -15.02 -13.29
N LEU A 208 -12.13 -14.98 -12.99
CA LEU A 208 -11.69 -14.38 -11.74
C LEU A 208 -11.89 -12.87 -11.94
N ASN A 209 -12.68 -12.20 -11.10
CA ASN A 209 -12.91 -10.74 -11.21
C ASN A 209 -11.66 -9.92 -10.79
N TRP A 210 -10.47 -10.49 -10.95
CA TRP A 210 -9.20 -9.80 -10.75
C TRP A 210 -9.04 -8.66 -11.74
N GLU A 211 -9.61 -8.75 -12.94
CA GLU A 211 -9.60 -7.64 -13.89
C GLU A 211 -10.32 -6.40 -13.34
N GLU A 212 -11.47 -6.59 -12.68
CA GLU A 212 -12.19 -5.48 -12.03
C GLU A 212 -11.43 -4.98 -10.81
N TYR A 213 -10.79 -5.86 -10.04
CA TYR A 213 -10.01 -5.48 -8.86
C TYR A 213 -8.71 -4.75 -9.20
N LEU A 214 -7.84 -5.41 -9.97
CA LEU A 214 -6.66 -4.81 -10.56
C LEU A 214 -7.08 -3.61 -11.36
N GLY A 215 -8.28 -3.59 -11.92
CA GLY A 215 -8.84 -2.41 -12.51
C GLY A 215 -9.23 -1.28 -11.58
N CYS A 216 -9.76 -1.57 -10.41
CA CYS A 216 -9.95 -0.52 -9.43
C CYS A 216 -8.60 0.00 -8.92
N VAL A 217 -7.61 -0.89 -8.74
CA VAL A 217 -6.26 -0.52 -8.31
C VAL A 217 -5.46 0.18 -9.44
N PHE A 218 -5.71 -0.20 -10.71
CA PHE A 218 -4.86 0.05 -11.89
C PHE A 218 -5.61 0.42 -13.20
N LEU A 219 -6.89 0.09 -13.43
CA LEU A 219 -7.79 0.55 -14.55
C LEU A 219 -8.36 1.97 -14.32
N ASN A 220 -7.72 2.82 -13.54
CA ASN A 220 -7.43 4.08 -14.20
C ASN A 220 -6.10 3.84 -14.89
N PRO A 221 -6.04 3.53 -16.19
CA PRO A 221 -4.76 3.46 -16.88
C PRO A 221 -3.93 4.75 -16.66
N ASP A 222 -4.57 5.89 -16.33
CA ASP A 222 -3.87 7.09 -15.85
C ASP A 222 -3.24 6.99 -14.44
N LEU A 223 -3.54 5.97 -13.63
CA LEU A 223 -2.93 5.73 -12.31
C LEU A 223 -1.59 5.04 -12.46
N VAL A 224 -1.54 3.94 -13.19
CA VAL A 224 -0.32 3.16 -13.43
C VAL A 224 0.54 3.79 -14.51
N ASN A 225 -0.04 4.19 -15.65
CA ASN A 225 0.72 4.84 -16.72
C ASN A 225 1.13 6.28 -16.37
N ALA A 226 0.44 6.98 -15.46
CA ALA A 226 0.88 8.32 -15.04
C ALA A 226 1.75 8.32 -13.78
N SER A 227 1.81 7.23 -13.02
CA SER A 227 2.71 7.12 -11.88
C SER A 227 4.08 6.58 -12.32
N ASN A 228 4.87 7.42 -12.98
CA ASN A 228 6.31 7.19 -13.17
C ASN A 228 7.09 7.04 -11.83
N THR A 229 6.40 7.21 -10.70
CA THR A 229 6.92 7.12 -9.35
C THR A 229 6.79 5.73 -8.74
N LEU A 230 5.92 4.84 -9.26
CA LEU A 230 5.81 3.49 -8.75
C LEU A 230 7.14 2.75 -8.98
N ARG A 231 7.72 2.22 -7.91
CA ARG A 231 9.05 1.55 -7.90
C ARG A 231 8.97 0.14 -7.35
N PHE A 232 8.04 -0.11 -6.43
CA PHE A 232 7.93 -1.39 -5.75
C PHE A 232 6.49 -1.92 -5.86
N LEU A 233 6.37 -3.17 -6.30
CA LEU A 233 5.11 -3.91 -6.33
C LEU A 233 5.30 -5.23 -5.60
N GLN A 234 4.47 -5.51 -4.60
CA GLN A 234 4.36 -6.84 -3.99
C GLN A 234 3.06 -7.50 -4.44
N VAL A 235 3.16 -8.73 -4.92
CA VAL A 235 2.02 -9.56 -5.33
C VAL A 235 2.00 -10.80 -4.47
N ASP A 236 0.91 -10.99 -3.74
CA ASP A 236 0.70 -12.17 -2.91
C ASP A 236 -0.19 -13.20 -3.64
N LEU A 237 0.41 -14.37 -3.92
CA LEU A 237 -0.20 -15.53 -4.56
C LEU A 237 -0.48 -16.67 -3.58
N THR A 238 -0.36 -16.44 -2.26
CA THR A 238 -0.51 -17.51 -1.23
C THR A 238 -1.84 -18.24 -1.37
N ASN A 239 -2.92 -17.49 -1.64
CA ASN A 239 -4.28 -18.00 -1.83
C ASN A 239 -4.75 -17.95 -3.29
N CYS A 240 -3.82 -17.99 -4.25
CA CYS A 240 -4.09 -17.95 -5.69
C CYS A 240 -4.65 -19.28 -6.21
N TYR A 241 -5.86 -19.64 -5.78
CA TYR A 241 -6.58 -20.82 -6.25
C TYR A 241 -7.82 -20.44 -7.06
N CYS A 242 -8.35 -21.38 -7.85
CA CYS A 242 -9.67 -21.21 -8.44
C CYS A 242 -10.75 -21.19 -7.35
N VAL A 243 -11.97 -20.71 -7.65
CA VAL A 243 -13.09 -20.58 -6.69
C VAL A 243 -13.47 -21.89 -5.96
N LEU A 244 -13.06 -23.04 -6.48
CA LEU A 244 -13.25 -24.34 -5.83
C LEU A 244 -12.09 -24.77 -4.93
N GLY A 245 -11.06 -23.93 -4.82
CA GLY A 245 -9.78 -24.26 -4.20
C GLY A 245 -9.11 -25.49 -4.82
N SER A 246 -9.52 -25.97 -6.00
CA SER A 246 -9.10 -27.28 -6.55
C SER A 246 -7.72 -27.25 -7.17
N CYS A 247 -7.38 -26.14 -7.81
CA CYS A 247 -6.10 -25.90 -8.47
C CYS A 247 -5.60 -24.50 -8.13
N ARG A 248 -4.32 -24.27 -8.38
CA ARG A 248 -3.73 -22.93 -8.35
C ARG A 248 -3.81 -22.31 -9.74
N VAL A 249 -4.19 -21.04 -9.78
CA VAL A 249 -4.47 -20.28 -11.02
C VAL A 249 -3.38 -19.24 -11.27
N ILE A 250 -2.14 -19.70 -11.15
CA ILE A 250 -0.92 -18.87 -11.21
C ILE A 250 -0.68 -18.34 -12.61
N GLU A 251 -1.00 -19.14 -13.64
CA GLU A 251 -0.87 -18.71 -15.02
C GLU A 251 -1.83 -17.57 -15.32
N GLU A 252 -3.09 -17.69 -14.93
CA GLU A 252 -4.06 -16.59 -15.06
C GLU A 252 -3.60 -15.37 -14.26
N ALA A 253 -3.15 -15.54 -13.01
CA ALA A 253 -2.64 -14.44 -12.18
C ALA A 253 -1.47 -13.70 -12.82
N ALA A 254 -0.51 -14.45 -13.36
CA ALA A 254 0.68 -13.91 -14.01
C ALA A 254 0.32 -13.18 -15.30
N GLN A 255 -0.56 -13.76 -16.13
CA GLN A 255 -1.09 -13.09 -17.32
C GLN A 255 -1.76 -11.76 -16.97
N TYR A 256 -2.53 -11.70 -15.86
CA TYR A 256 -3.16 -10.45 -15.42
C TYR A 256 -2.14 -9.37 -15.02
N LEU A 257 -1.04 -9.73 -14.37
CA LEU A 257 0.02 -8.76 -14.05
C LEU A 257 0.58 -8.12 -15.32
N THR A 258 0.66 -8.92 -16.38
CA THR A 258 1.21 -8.55 -17.67
C THR A 258 0.23 -7.73 -18.52
N VAL A 259 -1.02 -8.17 -18.67
CA VAL A 259 -2.06 -7.51 -19.49
C VAL A 259 -2.39 -6.09 -19.02
N HIS A 260 -2.34 -5.84 -17.70
CA HIS A 260 -2.63 -4.52 -17.15
C HIS A 260 -1.45 -3.54 -17.21
N GLY A 261 -0.39 -3.89 -17.95
CA GLY A 261 0.73 -2.98 -18.16
C GLY A 261 1.38 -2.58 -16.85
N LEU A 262 1.57 -3.53 -15.91
CA LEU A 262 2.42 -3.33 -14.71
C LEU A 262 3.91 -3.18 -15.07
N SER A 263 4.18 -2.72 -16.29
CA SER A 263 5.41 -2.14 -16.77
C SER A 263 5.46 -0.59 -16.66
N PRO A 264 5.07 0.07 -15.54
CA PRO A 264 5.80 1.24 -15.10
C PRO A 264 7.29 0.88 -14.91
N PRO A 265 8.16 1.86 -14.68
CA PRO A 265 9.56 1.62 -14.33
C PRO A 265 9.67 1.00 -12.92
N LEU A 266 9.16 -0.20 -12.70
CA LEU A 266 9.34 -0.91 -11.44
C LEU A 266 10.84 -1.19 -11.25
N GLU A 267 11.30 -1.01 -10.03
CA GLU A 267 12.64 -1.39 -9.60
C GLU A 267 12.60 -2.80 -9.03
N VAL A 268 11.53 -3.14 -8.30
CA VAL A 268 11.35 -4.45 -7.66
C VAL A 268 9.90 -4.91 -7.77
N ILE A 269 9.75 -6.17 -8.18
CA ILE A 269 8.51 -6.94 -8.11
C ILE A 269 8.73 -8.06 -7.09
N GLU A 270 8.10 -7.99 -5.94
CA GLU A 270 8.17 -9.03 -4.92
C GLU A 270 6.98 -9.98 -5.05
N ILE A 271 7.24 -11.25 -5.30
CA ILE A 271 6.22 -12.28 -5.43
C ILE A 271 6.23 -13.13 -4.16
N LEU A 272 5.10 -13.19 -3.48
CA LEU A 272 4.87 -14.04 -2.32
C LEU A 272 4.03 -15.25 -2.71
N GLY A 273 4.20 -16.35 -1.98
CA GLY A 273 3.23 -17.43 -1.97
C GLY A 273 3.28 -18.39 -3.17
N THR A 274 4.35 -18.40 -3.96
CA THR A 274 4.62 -19.48 -4.93
C THR A 274 5.12 -20.73 -4.20
N LYS A 275 4.64 -21.91 -4.61
CA LYS A 275 4.90 -23.18 -3.92
C LYS A 275 5.93 -24.09 -4.58
N THR A 276 6.08 -23.95 -5.89
CA THR A 276 6.93 -24.82 -6.71
C THR A 276 7.76 -23.97 -7.65
N GLN A 277 8.87 -24.52 -8.16
CA GLN A 277 9.67 -23.86 -9.18
C GLN A 277 8.84 -23.64 -10.46
N ALA A 278 7.96 -24.58 -10.82
CA ALA A 278 7.07 -24.43 -11.97
C ALA A 278 6.16 -23.20 -11.86
N GLU A 279 5.65 -22.87 -10.68
CA GLU A 279 4.88 -21.62 -10.47
C GLU A 279 5.75 -20.37 -10.67
N ARG A 280 7.01 -20.39 -10.20
CA ARG A 280 7.96 -19.29 -10.41
C ARG A 280 8.27 -19.11 -11.90
N ASP A 281 8.48 -20.21 -12.61
CA ASP A 281 8.75 -20.22 -14.05
C ASP A 281 7.58 -19.66 -14.86
N ILE A 282 6.33 -20.00 -14.50
CA ILE A 282 5.12 -19.41 -15.10
C ILE A 282 5.11 -17.88 -14.91
N VAL A 283 5.34 -17.41 -13.69
CA VAL A 283 5.37 -15.96 -13.40
C VAL A 283 6.47 -15.27 -14.22
N LEU A 284 7.67 -15.83 -14.27
CA LEU A 284 8.79 -15.29 -15.03
C LEU A 284 8.49 -15.25 -16.53
N LYS A 285 7.94 -16.34 -17.09
CA LYS A 285 7.58 -16.43 -18.51
C LYS A 285 6.62 -15.30 -18.89
N GLU A 286 5.59 -15.05 -18.08
CA GLU A 286 4.63 -13.97 -18.37
C GLU A 286 5.23 -12.57 -18.17
N LEU A 287 6.14 -12.37 -17.21
CA LEU A 287 6.84 -11.10 -16.99
C LEU A 287 7.91 -10.79 -18.06
N VAL A 288 8.43 -11.80 -18.75
CA VAL A 288 9.46 -11.69 -19.81
C VAL A 288 8.84 -11.67 -21.21
N ASN A 289 7.55 -12.00 -21.34
CA ASN A 289 6.88 -12.16 -22.63
C ASN A 289 7.10 -10.92 -23.54
N PRO A 290 7.78 -11.08 -24.70
CA PRO A 290 8.23 -9.99 -25.56
C PRO A 290 7.13 -9.08 -26.08
N GLU A 291 5.90 -9.58 -26.25
CA GLU A 291 4.78 -8.77 -26.72
C GLU A 291 4.50 -7.59 -25.78
N ASN A 292 4.82 -7.74 -24.48
CA ASN A 292 4.63 -6.68 -23.49
C ASN A 292 5.78 -5.67 -23.46
N TYR A 293 6.97 -6.04 -23.97
CA TYR A 293 8.11 -5.12 -24.03
C TYR A 293 8.11 -4.25 -25.29
N LYS A 294 7.40 -4.64 -26.36
CA LYS A 294 7.41 -3.92 -27.65
C LYS A 294 6.84 -2.49 -27.55
N GLU A 295 5.93 -2.24 -26.62
CA GLU A 295 5.29 -0.93 -26.44
C GLU A 295 5.97 -0.04 -25.40
N HIS A 296 6.93 -0.57 -24.65
CA HIS A 296 7.51 0.13 -23.52
C HIS A 296 8.89 0.64 -23.88
N LYS A 297 9.01 1.98 -23.92
CA LYS A 297 10.30 2.66 -24.05
C LYS A 297 11.22 2.10 -22.96
N VAL A 298 12.34 1.54 -23.37
CA VAL A 298 13.40 1.03 -22.49
C VAL A 298 13.61 2.05 -21.38
N THR A 299 13.16 1.72 -20.17
CA THR A 299 13.43 2.55 -19.01
C THR A 299 14.85 2.23 -18.55
N ASP A 300 15.59 3.22 -18.04
CA ASP A 300 16.94 2.99 -17.49
C ASP A 300 16.93 2.08 -16.24
N ARG A 301 15.75 1.72 -15.73
CA ARG A 301 15.60 0.89 -14.54
C ARG A 301 15.82 -0.58 -14.91
N LYS A 302 16.55 -1.28 -14.04
CA LYS A 302 16.81 -2.73 -14.12
C LYS A 302 15.86 -3.44 -13.17
N PRO A 303 14.64 -3.79 -13.58
CA PRO A 303 13.66 -4.38 -12.70
C PRO A 303 14.15 -5.74 -12.18
N LYS A 304 13.97 -5.97 -10.89
CA LYS A 304 14.27 -7.23 -10.22
C LYS A 304 12.98 -7.93 -9.81
N VAL A 305 12.92 -9.24 -9.98
CA VAL A 305 11.87 -10.06 -9.39
C VAL A 305 12.43 -10.77 -8.18
N VAL A 306 11.78 -10.60 -7.03
CA VAL A 306 12.15 -11.25 -5.77
C VAL A 306 11.05 -12.23 -5.42
N PHE A 307 11.35 -13.52 -5.50
CA PHE A 307 10.48 -14.57 -4.97
C PHE A 307 10.79 -14.78 -3.49
N LYS A 308 9.76 -14.76 -2.65
CA LYS A 308 9.87 -15.17 -1.26
C LYS A 308 9.55 -16.66 -1.11
N SER A 309 10.29 -17.29 -0.20
CA SER A 309 10.01 -18.64 0.28
C SER A 309 8.55 -18.74 0.75
N PHE A 310 7.91 -19.86 0.43
CA PHE A 310 6.52 -20.09 0.82
C PHE A 310 6.41 -20.21 2.33
N ARG A 311 5.52 -19.43 2.94
CA ARG A 311 5.21 -19.51 4.38
C ARG A 311 3.76 -19.88 4.56
N ILE A 312 3.54 -20.97 5.30
CA ILE A 312 2.18 -21.35 5.70
C ILE A 312 1.69 -20.30 6.71
N PRO A 313 0.55 -19.64 6.48
CA PRO A 313 0.00 -18.67 7.42
C PRO A 313 -0.28 -19.33 8.77
N GLU A 314 0.26 -18.77 9.87
CA GLU A 314 0.04 -19.29 11.23
C GLU A 314 -1.45 -19.29 11.61
N GLN A 315 -2.22 -18.35 11.06
CA GLN A 315 -3.65 -18.17 11.32
C GLN A 315 -4.55 -19.00 10.39
N THR A 316 -4.06 -20.11 9.82
CA THR A 316 -4.93 -21.03 9.07
C THR A 316 -5.92 -21.75 10.00
N HIS A 317 -7.06 -21.10 10.24
CA HIS A 317 -8.06 -21.50 11.24
C HIS A 317 -8.78 -22.83 10.93
N THR A 318 -8.65 -23.37 9.72
CA THR A 318 -9.33 -24.62 9.33
C THR A 318 -8.35 -25.66 8.79
N ASN A 319 -8.61 -26.93 9.10
CA ASN A 319 -7.86 -28.07 8.58
C ASN A 319 -7.82 -28.09 7.04
N LEU A 320 -8.88 -27.58 6.40
CA LEU A 320 -8.97 -27.48 4.96
C LEU A 320 -7.96 -26.47 4.38
N MET A 321 -7.81 -25.29 5.00
CA MET A 321 -6.82 -24.30 4.56
C MET A 321 -5.40 -24.82 4.76
N ARG A 322 -5.15 -25.48 5.88
CA ARG A 322 -3.86 -26.11 6.13
C ARG A 322 -3.54 -27.14 5.05
N PHE A 323 -4.50 -28.00 4.69
CA PHE A 323 -4.32 -28.97 3.62
C PHE A 323 -3.99 -28.31 2.28
N LEU A 324 -4.73 -27.26 1.90
CA LEU A 324 -4.44 -26.50 0.69
C LEU A 324 -3.02 -25.96 0.71
N HIS A 325 -2.59 -25.35 1.80
CA HIS A 325 -1.24 -24.75 1.90
C HIS A 325 -0.11 -25.76 2.04
N THR A 326 -0.35 -26.99 2.52
CA THR A 326 0.70 -28.01 2.67
C THR A 326 0.87 -28.91 1.45
N THR A 327 -0.11 -28.93 0.54
CA THR A 327 -0.05 -29.77 -0.66
C THR A 327 0.87 -29.15 -1.70
N GLU A 328 1.73 -29.95 -2.32
CA GLU A 328 2.63 -29.58 -3.43
C GLU A 328 3.59 -28.42 -3.09
N VAL A 329 4.00 -28.29 -1.83
CA VAL A 329 5.05 -27.34 -1.45
C VAL A 329 6.41 -27.99 -1.60
N GLU A 330 7.27 -27.41 -2.43
CA GLU A 330 8.68 -27.76 -2.49
C GLU A 330 9.40 -27.09 -1.30
N ALA A 331 9.77 -27.89 -0.31
CA ALA A 331 10.32 -27.40 0.96
C ALA A 331 11.65 -26.65 0.82
N ASP A 332 12.41 -26.93 -0.24
CA ASP A 332 13.75 -26.39 -0.48
C ASP A 332 13.76 -25.11 -1.32
N LEU A 333 12.58 -24.53 -1.61
CA LEU A 333 12.48 -23.26 -2.34
C LEU A 333 12.76 -22.06 -1.43
N GLU A 334 14.02 -21.63 -1.44
CA GLU A 334 14.47 -20.43 -0.74
C GLU A 334 14.02 -19.13 -1.45
N ASP A 335 14.25 -18.00 -0.77
CA ASP A 335 14.13 -16.68 -1.37
C ASP A 335 15.08 -16.58 -2.58
N CYS A 336 14.60 -16.01 -3.69
CA CYS A 336 15.38 -15.88 -4.92
C CYS A 336 15.20 -14.49 -5.51
N GLU A 337 16.27 -13.89 -6.02
CA GLU A 337 16.26 -12.62 -6.74
C GLU A 337 16.75 -12.84 -8.17
N ILE A 338 15.99 -12.32 -9.15
CA ILE A 338 16.24 -12.48 -10.57
C ILE A 338 16.25 -11.11 -11.24
N ASP A 339 17.30 -10.82 -12.01
CA ASP A 339 17.35 -9.63 -12.86
C ASP A 339 16.60 -9.92 -14.17
N LEU A 340 15.47 -9.23 -14.38
CA LEU A 340 14.63 -9.46 -15.56
C LEU A 340 15.35 -9.07 -16.87
N GLN A 341 16.26 -8.09 -16.84
CA GLN A 341 16.98 -7.71 -18.06
C GLN A 341 17.96 -8.80 -18.49
N GLU A 342 18.58 -9.48 -17.54
CA GLU A 342 19.46 -10.61 -17.83
C GLU A 342 18.65 -11.78 -18.40
N LEU A 343 17.48 -12.06 -17.82
CA LEU A 343 16.59 -13.13 -18.26
C LEU A 343 16.03 -12.89 -19.67
N VAL A 344 15.62 -11.65 -19.99
CA VAL A 344 15.20 -11.27 -21.35
C VAL A 344 16.34 -11.45 -22.36
N ARG A 345 17.58 -11.14 -21.97
CA ARG A 345 18.75 -11.29 -22.86
C ARG A 345 19.06 -12.76 -23.13
N SER A 346 18.97 -13.65 -22.14
CA SER A 346 19.19 -15.08 -22.35
C SER A 346 18.13 -15.70 -23.25
N ASP A 347 16.85 -15.35 -23.09
CA ASP A 347 15.74 -15.91 -23.87
C ASP A 347 15.82 -15.51 -25.38
N GLN A 348 16.36 -14.33 -25.66
CA GLN A 348 16.64 -13.87 -27.03
C GLN A 348 17.81 -14.60 -27.71
N VAL A 349 18.69 -15.25 -26.94
CA VAL A 349 19.81 -16.03 -27.48
C VAL A 349 19.32 -17.43 -27.89
N ASP A 350 18.44 -18.04 -27.12
CA ASP A 350 17.94 -19.41 -27.38
C ASP A 350 16.93 -19.48 -28.55
N THR A 351 16.34 -18.34 -28.94
CA THR A 351 15.37 -18.23 -30.04
C THR A 351 15.99 -17.89 -31.41
N ARG A 352 17.31 -17.71 -31.49
CA ARG A 352 18.06 -17.43 -32.73
C ARG A 352 18.85 -18.65 -33.19
#